data_AF-A0A509L503-F1
#
_entry.id   AF-A0A509L503-F1
#
_cell.length_a   1.000
_cell.length_b   1.000
_cell.length_c   1.000
_cell.angle_alpha   90.00
_cell.angle_beta   90.00
_cell.angle_gamma   90.00
#
_symmetry.space_group_name_H-M   'P 1'
#
loop_
_entity.id
_entity.type
_entity.pdbx_description
1 polymer ?
#
loop_
_entity_poly.entity_id
_entity_poly.type
_entity_poly.pdbx_seq_one_letter_code
_entity_poly.pdbx_strand_id
1 'polypeptide(L)'
;LTPYDMIRLKKRLQLTSEEFLAIYTEPHLLEKTDLPVVTLKMVDDEKEACPFLREDGCFLYEDRPTTCRYYPLGVATLSHKEGADDEGFYFFVNEPHCLGFEEEREWTVTEWRRDQGVDIHDDINRSWTDLVVRKRSFPPNIKLTDKAKEMFFMVSYNIDKFRQFVFESTFLERFAVTPQIQEKIKHDDIELLNFGINWLKDIFFKETPPEDQARR
;
A
#
# COMPACT_ATOMS: atom_id res chain seq x y z
N LEU A 1 -2.87 -0.46 5.53
CA LEU A 1 -2.22 0.76 4.99
C LEU A 1 -1.51 0.39 3.70
N THR A 2 -1.53 1.27 2.69
CA THR A 2 -0.74 1.10 1.46
C THR A 2 0.70 1.60 1.66
N PRO A 3 1.67 1.22 0.80
CA PRO A 3 3.02 1.78 0.87
C PRO A 3 3.07 3.30 0.86
N TYR A 4 2.27 3.95 0.01
CA TYR A 4 2.24 5.41 -0.03
C TYR A 4 1.64 6.01 1.25
N ASP A 5 0.67 5.35 1.89
CA ASP A 5 0.17 5.77 3.21
C ASP A 5 1.30 5.77 4.25
N MET A 6 2.18 4.75 4.24
CA MET A 6 3.32 4.70 5.16
C MET A 6 4.26 5.89 4.98
N ILE A 7 4.58 6.23 3.73
CA ILE A 7 5.45 7.39 3.40
C ILE A 7 4.80 8.70 3.87
N ARG A 8 3.50 8.87 3.62
CA ARG A 8 2.76 10.08 4.00
C ARG A 8 2.63 10.22 5.52
N LEU A 9 2.18 9.17 6.19
CA LEU A 9 1.90 9.21 7.63
C LEU A 9 3.16 9.35 8.47
N LYS A 10 4.25 8.64 8.13
CA LYS A 10 5.53 8.81 8.85
C LYS A 10 6.03 10.26 8.73
N LYS A 11 5.90 10.87 7.54
CA LYS A 11 6.33 12.25 7.30
C LYS A 11 5.46 13.25 8.06
N ARG A 12 4.13 13.06 8.05
CA ARG A 12 3.18 13.89 8.81
C ARG A 12 3.46 13.85 10.31
N LEU A 13 3.81 12.68 10.83
CA LEU A 13 4.10 12.47 12.25
C LEU A 13 5.55 12.75 12.63
N GLN A 14 6.42 13.06 11.65
CA GLN A 14 7.86 13.27 11.83
C GLN A 14 8.56 12.06 12.49
N LEU A 15 8.17 10.87 12.05
CA LEU A 15 8.72 9.59 12.48
C LEU A 15 9.51 8.93 11.36
N THR A 16 10.47 8.10 11.75
CA THR A 16 11.03 7.09 10.85
C THR A 16 9.98 6.03 10.52
N SER A 17 10.19 5.28 9.44
CA SER A 17 9.35 4.12 9.11
C SER A 17 9.30 3.10 10.26
N GLU A 18 10.44 2.83 10.92
CA GLU A 18 10.52 1.87 12.03
C GLU A 18 9.70 2.33 13.24
N GLU A 19 9.80 3.60 13.63
CA GLU A 19 9.00 4.15 14.74
C GLU A 19 7.50 4.13 14.41
N PHE A 20 7.11 4.56 13.21
CA PHE A 20 5.71 4.54 12.81
C PHE A 20 5.15 3.11 12.82
N LEU A 21 5.89 2.14 12.27
CA LEU A 21 5.51 0.74 12.27
C LEU A 21 5.32 0.21 13.70
N ALA A 22 6.27 0.49 14.59
CA ALA A 22 6.24 0.01 15.97
C ALA A 22 5.05 0.59 16.76
N ILE A 23 4.81 1.90 16.63
CA ILE A 23 3.82 2.62 17.43
C ILE A 23 2.41 2.40 16.89
N TYR A 24 2.21 2.51 15.57
CA TYR A 24 0.88 2.66 14.97
C TYR A 24 0.40 1.47 14.15
N THR A 25 1.18 0.40 13.96
CA THR A 25 0.78 -0.67 13.05
C THR A 25 0.86 -2.06 13.64
N GLU A 26 0.03 -2.96 13.11
CA GLU A 26 0.09 -4.40 13.36
C GLU A 26 0.36 -5.15 12.06
N PRO A 27 1.36 -6.06 12.03
CA PRO A 27 1.63 -6.89 10.88
C PRO A 27 0.67 -8.08 10.84
N HIS A 28 0.18 -8.39 9.64
CA HIS A 28 -0.63 -9.58 9.36
C HIS A 28 -0.13 -10.28 8.09
N LEU A 29 -0.46 -11.55 7.93
CA LEU A 29 -0.31 -12.24 6.65
C LEU A 29 -1.64 -12.20 5.91
N LEU A 30 -1.63 -11.69 4.68
CA LEU A 30 -2.81 -11.70 3.83
C LEU A 30 -3.05 -13.12 3.31
N GLU A 31 -4.01 -13.83 3.90
CA GLU A 31 -4.24 -15.28 3.70
C GLU A 31 -4.17 -15.76 2.24
N LYS A 32 -4.78 -15.01 1.31
CA LYS A 32 -4.84 -15.40 -0.11
C LYS A 32 -3.52 -15.25 -0.86
N THR A 33 -2.57 -14.47 -0.32
CA THR A 33 -1.32 -14.14 -1.02
C THR A 33 -0.07 -14.58 -0.28
N ASP A 34 -0.18 -14.83 1.04
CA ASP A 34 0.95 -15.09 1.94
C ASP A 34 1.94 -13.91 2.01
N LEU A 35 1.47 -12.71 1.67
CA LEU A 35 2.24 -11.47 1.77
C LEU A 35 2.04 -10.82 3.15
N PRO A 36 3.11 -10.36 3.81
CA PRO A 36 2.99 -9.60 5.04
C PRO A 36 2.46 -8.19 4.71
N VAL A 37 1.39 -7.79 5.37
CA VAL A 37 0.75 -6.47 5.25
C VAL A 37 0.63 -5.83 6.62
N VAL A 38 0.36 -4.52 6.67
CA VAL A 38 0.12 -3.83 7.93
C VAL A 38 -1.25 -3.16 7.99
N THR A 39 -1.88 -3.26 9.14
CA THR A 39 -3.09 -2.51 9.51
C THR A 39 -2.71 -1.42 10.52
N LEU A 40 -3.60 -0.45 10.69
CA LEU A 40 -3.44 0.54 11.74
C LEU A 40 -3.88 -0.10 13.07
N LYS A 41 -3.07 0.07 14.11
CA LYS A 41 -3.46 -0.25 15.49
C LYS A 41 -4.62 0.65 15.91
N MET A 42 -5.67 0.05 16.41
CA MET A 42 -6.74 0.78 17.08
C MET A 42 -6.38 0.99 18.55
N VAL A 43 -6.96 2.01 19.16
CA VAL A 43 -6.85 2.22 20.61
C VAL A 43 -7.59 1.09 21.30
N ASP A 44 -6.99 0.55 22.36
CA ASP A 44 -7.60 -0.48 23.22
C ASP A 44 -8.64 0.18 24.16
N ASP A 45 -9.73 0.66 23.55
CA ASP A 45 -10.92 1.18 24.22
C ASP A 45 -12.17 0.43 23.75
N GLU A 46 -13.33 0.68 24.37
CA GLU A 46 -14.58 -0.01 24.03
C GLU A 46 -15.03 0.21 22.57
N LYS A 47 -14.47 1.21 21.89
CA LYS A 47 -14.86 1.62 20.53
C LYS A 47 -13.85 1.18 19.47
N GLU A 48 -12.72 0.59 19.88
CA GLU A 48 -11.56 0.33 19.02
C GLU A 48 -11.25 1.53 18.13
N ALA A 49 -11.18 2.72 18.74
CA ALA A 49 -11.11 3.96 17.99
C ALA A 49 -9.77 4.13 17.23
N CYS A 50 -9.82 4.82 16.09
CA CYS A 50 -8.62 5.23 15.38
C CYS A 50 -7.74 6.13 16.27
N PRO A 51 -6.42 5.87 16.42
CA PRO A 51 -5.53 6.65 17.30
C PRO A 51 -5.33 8.10 16.83
N PHE A 52 -5.81 8.43 15.63
CA PHE A 52 -5.73 9.76 15.06
C PHE A 52 -7.02 10.57 15.17
N LEU A 53 -8.10 9.96 15.66
CA LEU A 53 -9.38 10.60 15.87
C LEU A 53 -9.39 11.33 17.21
N ARG A 54 -9.87 12.57 17.19
CA ARG A 54 -10.14 13.42 18.35
C ARG A 54 -11.59 13.86 18.34
N GLU A 55 -12.03 14.53 19.39
CA GLU A 55 -13.39 15.10 19.48
C GLU A 55 -13.70 16.08 18.33
N ASP A 56 -12.70 16.83 17.87
CA ASP A 56 -12.79 17.77 16.75
C ASP A 56 -12.48 17.16 15.38
N GLY A 57 -12.26 15.84 15.31
CA GLY A 57 -12.01 15.10 14.08
C GLY A 57 -10.61 14.50 13.98
N CYS A 58 -10.22 14.07 12.77
CA CYS A 58 -8.93 13.44 12.52
C CYS A 58 -7.81 14.49 12.42
N PHE A 59 -6.82 14.46 13.31
CA PHE A 59 -5.76 15.50 13.31
C PHE A 59 -4.79 15.40 12.13
N LEU A 60 -4.82 14.27 11.40
CA LEU A 60 -4.08 14.06 10.16
C LEU A 60 -4.99 14.02 8.94
N TYR A 61 -6.16 14.65 8.98
CA TYR A 61 -7.16 14.60 7.90
C TYR A 61 -6.56 14.80 6.50
N GLU A 62 -5.73 15.82 6.30
CA GLU A 62 -5.07 16.11 5.01
C GLU A 62 -4.11 15.00 4.52
N ASP A 63 -3.60 14.19 5.44
CA ASP A 63 -2.67 13.09 5.19
C ASP A 63 -3.31 11.72 5.48
N ARG A 64 -4.65 11.67 5.58
CA ARG A 64 -5.38 10.45 5.92
C ARG A 64 -5.10 9.31 4.92
N PRO A 65 -5.12 8.05 5.37
CA PRO A 65 -4.83 6.89 4.51
C PRO A 65 -5.80 6.75 3.35
N THR A 66 -5.38 6.03 2.30
CA THR A 66 -6.19 5.66 1.13
C THR A 66 -7.58 5.14 1.51
N THR A 67 -7.67 4.24 2.50
CA THR A 67 -8.97 3.70 2.98
C THR A 67 -9.90 4.80 3.51
N CYS A 68 -9.38 5.77 4.25
CA CYS A 68 -10.16 6.88 4.79
C CYS A 68 -10.55 7.92 3.72
N ARG A 69 -9.80 8.02 2.62
CA ARG A 69 -10.15 8.87 1.46
C ARG A 69 -11.25 8.27 0.61
N TYR A 70 -11.29 6.94 0.57
CA TYR A 70 -12.32 6.22 -0.14
C TYR A 70 -13.66 6.37 0.58
N TYR A 71 -13.73 6.20 1.90
CA TYR A 71 -14.98 6.29 2.67
C TYR A 71 -15.79 7.58 2.38
N PRO A 72 -17.10 7.50 2.11
CA PRO A 72 -17.97 6.31 2.19
C PRO A 72 -18.01 5.47 0.91
N LEU A 73 -17.24 5.82 -0.13
CA LEU A 73 -17.07 5.02 -1.33
C LEU A 73 -16.12 3.84 -1.07
N GLY A 74 -16.65 2.63 -0.98
CA GLY A 74 -15.86 1.40 -0.96
C GLY A 74 -15.31 1.06 -2.35
N VAL A 75 -14.11 0.48 -2.38
CA VAL A 75 -13.47 -0.03 -3.60
C VAL A 75 -13.04 -1.47 -3.41
N ALA A 76 -13.29 -2.31 -4.41
CA ALA A 76 -12.91 -3.72 -4.41
C ALA A 76 -11.77 -3.98 -5.43
N THR A 77 -10.72 -3.15 -5.39
CA THR A 77 -9.57 -3.21 -6.30
C THR A 77 -8.82 -4.54 -6.29
N LEU A 78 -8.84 -5.28 -5.18
CA LEU A 78 -8.19 -6.59 -5.06
C LEU A 78 -9.12 -7.77 -5.41
N SER A 79 -10.40 -7.53 -5.72
CA SER A 79 -11.28 -8.59 -6.23
C SER A 79 -11.27 -8.56 -7.75
N HIS A 80 -10.48 -9.44 -8.36
CA HIS A 80 -10.80 -9.89 -9.71
C HIS A 80 -12.18 -10.55 -9.66
N LYS A 81 -13.21 -9.82 -10.08
CA LYS A 81 -14.44 -10.41 -10.58
C LYS A 81 -14.27 -10.56 -12.09
N GLU A 82 -14.62 -11.73 -12.62
CA GLU A 82 -14.79 -11.88 -14.07
C GLU A 82 -15.82 -10.83 -14.54
N GLY A 83 -15.43 -9.99 -15.49
CA GLY A 83 -16.25 -8.89 -16.01
C GLY A 83 -16.11 -7.55 -15.31
N ALA A 84 -15.18 -7.40 -14.35
CA ALA A 84 -14.74 -6.07 -13.91
C ALA A 84 -13.78 -5.52 -14.97
N ASP A 85 -14.27 -4.62 -15.82
CA ASP A 85 -13.41 -3.79 -16.66
C ASP A 85 -12.38 -3.06 -15.78
N ASP A 86 -11.28 -2.59 -16.38
CA ASP A 86 -10.14 -1.89 -15.73
C ASP A 86 -10.54 -0.66 -14.87
N GLU A 87 -11.82 -0.32 -14.80
CA GLU A 87 -12.38 0.81 -14.04
C GLU A 87 -12.58 0.52 -12.54
N GLY A 88 -12.57 -0.75 -12.12
CA GLY A 88 -12.73 -1.17 -10.71
C GLY A 88 -14.19 -1.25 -10.24
N PHE A 89 -14.45 -2.02 -9.18
CA PHE A 89 -15.78 -2.17 -8.58
C PHE A 89 -15.92 -1.25 -7.35
N TYR A 90 -16.89 -0.34 -7.41
CA TYR A 90 -17.20 0.58 -6.31
C TYR A 90 -18.57 0.28 -5.69
N PHE A 91 -18.70 0.57 -4.42
CA PHE A 91 -19.95 0.43 -3.66
C PHE A 91 -20.01 1.48 -2.56
N PHE A 92 -21.20 1.76 -2.04
CA PHE A 92 -21.34 2.66 -0.90
C PHE A 92 -21.36 1.89 0.42
N VAL A 93 -20.66 2.42 1.40
CA VAL A 93 -20.84 2.08 2.81
C VAL A 93 -21.80 3.11 3.39
N ASN A 94 -23.05 2.71 3.59
CA ASN A 94 -24.08 3.59 4.16
C ASN A 94 -24.29 3.22 5.63
N GLU A 95 -23.89 4.12 6.50
CA GLU A 95 -24.02 3.98 7.95
C GLU A 95 -24.83 5.16 8.51
N PRO A 96 -25.68 4.95 9.53
CA PRO A 96 -26.58 6.00 10.04
C PRO A 96 -25.90 7.27 10.54
N HIS A 97 -24.61 7.19 10.87
CA HIS A 97 -23.81 8.31 11.37
C HIS A 97 -23.12 9.10 10.24
N CYS A 98 -23.20 8.64 8.98
CA CYS A 98 -22.61 9.31 7.83
C CYS A 98 -23.55 10.40 7.30
N LEU A 99 -23.47 11.59 7.88
CA LEU A 99 -24.31 12.74 7.50
C LEU A 99 -24.03 13.27 6.08
N GLY A 100 -22.91 12.87 5.46
CA GLY A 100 -22.55 13.29 4.10
C GLY A 100 -23.53 12.83 3.02
N PHE A 101 -24.37 11.83 3.30
CA PHE A 101 -25.46 11.41 2.40
C PHE A 101 -26.67 12.36 2.42
N GLU A 102 -26.73 13.30 3.37
CA GLU A 102 -27.80 14.31 3.47
C GLU A 102 -27.44 15.61 2.74
N GLU A 103 -26.21 15.73 2.24
CA GLU A 103 -25.74 16.90 1.49
C GLU A 103 -26.38 16.98 0.10
N GLU A 104 -26.64 18.20 -0.38
CA GLU A 104 -27.21 18.43 -1.72
C GLU A 104 -26.21 18.11 -2.86
N ARG A 105 -24.92 17.98 -2.54
CA ARG A 105 -23.86 17.76 -3.53
C ARG A 105 -23.85 16.30 -3.99
N GLU A 106 -24.20 16.10 -5.25
CA GLU A 106 -23.99 14.83 -5.94
C GLU A 106 -22.54 14.69 -6.42
N TRP A 107 -22.07 13.45 -6.44
CA TRP A 107 -20.71 13.10 -6.84
C TRP A 107 -20.70 11.94 -7.82
N THR A 108 -19.94 12.08 -8.89
CA THR A 108 -19.46 10.90 -9.63
C THR A 108 -18.27 10.26 -8.91
N VAL A 109 -18.00 8.98 -9.18
CA VAL A 109 -16.82 8.28 -8.65
C VAL A 109 -15.53 9.02 -9.01
N THR A 110 -15.41 9.49 -10.25
CA THR A 110 -14.21 10.22 -10.71
C THR A 110 -14.03 11.54 -9.97
N GLU A 111 -15.10 12.31 -9.76
CA GLU A 111 -15.03 13.57 -9.01
C GLU A 111 -14.65 13.34 -7.56
N TRP A 112 -15.28 12.35 -6.90
CA TRP A 112 -14.94 11.98 -5.53
C TRP A 112 -13.46 11.60 -5.41
N ARG A 113 -12.96 10.74 -6.31
CA ARG A 113 -11.57 10.29 -6.26
C ARG A 113 -10.56 11.43 -6.41
N ARG A 114 -10.83 12.37 -7.31
CA ARG A 114 -10.01 13.58 -7.52
C ARG A 114 -10.06 14.53 -6.33
N ASP A 115 -11.26 14.79 -5.81
CA ASP A 115 -11.48 15.70 -4.69
C ASP A 115 -10.84 15.19 -3.40
N GLN A 116 -11.00 13.89 -3.13
CA GLN A 116 -10.38 13.23 -1.98
C GLN A 116 -8.89 12.94 -2.19
N GLY A 117 -8.34 13.20 -3.38
CA GLY A 117 -6.93 12.98 -3.75
C GLY A 117 -6.50 11.52 -3.74
N VAL A 118 -7.45 10.58 -3.84
CA VAL A 118 -7.15 9.14 -3.79
C VAL A 118 -6.66 8.60 -5.13
N ASP A 119 -6.95 9.30 -6.22
CA ASP A 119 -6.37 9.02 -7.54
C ASP A 119 -4.84 9.06 -7.53
N ILE A 120 -4.24 10.06 -6.87
CA ILE A 120 -2.78 10.15 -6.67
C ILE A 120 -2.26 8.97 -5.85
N HIS A 121 -3.01 8.57 -4.81
CA HIS A 121 -2.64 7.42 -3.98
C HIS A 121 -2.67 6.12 -4.79
N ASP A 122 -3.69 5.93 -5.60
CA ASP A 122 -3.84 4.75 -6.44
C ASP A 122 -2.75 4.71 -7.52
N ASP A 123 -2.42 5.84 -8.14
CA ASP A 123 -1.39 5.93 -9.18
C ASP A 123 -0.01 5.56 -8.62
N ILE A 124 0.36 6.09 -7.46
CA ILE A 124 1.64 5.76 -6.81
C ILE A 124 1.67 4.29 -6.38
N ASN A 125 0.56 3.76 -5.86
CA ASN A 125 0.49 2.38 -5.43
C ASN A 125 0.23 1.37 -6.56
N ARG A 126 -0.04 1.81 -7.80
CA ARG A 126 -0.47 0.96 -8.91
C ARG A 126 0.45 -0.24 -9.11
N SER A 127 1.76 0.01 -9.20
CA SER A 127 2.77 -1.04 -9.40
C SER A 127 2.78 -2.07 -8.25
N TRP A 128 2.55 -1.61 -7.02
CA TRP A 128 2.44 -2.47 -5.83
C TRP A 128 1.14 -3.28 -5.84
N THR A 129 0.01 -2.66 -6.17
CA THR A 129 -1.29 -3.34 -6.32
C THR A 129 -1.19 -4.45 -7.37
N ASP A 130 -0.58 -4.17 -8.52
CA ASP A 130 -0.35 -5.17 -9.58
C ASP A 130 0.48 -6.36 -9.08
N LEU A 131 1.52 -6.10 -8.28
CA LEU A 131 2.35 -7.15 -7.68
C LEU A 131 1.51 -8.03 -6.74
N VAL A 132 0.72 -7.43 -5.85
CA VAL A 132 -0.15 -8.15 -4.90
C VAL A 132 -1.21 -8.97 -5.64
N VAL A 133 -1.85 -8.37 -6.64
CA VAL A 133 -2.86 -9.00 -7.48
C VAL A 133 -2.26 -10.17 -8.26
N ARG A 134 -1.09 -9.97 -8.89
CA ARG A 134 -0.38 -11.05 -9.59
C ARG A 134 -0.04 -12.19 -8.64
N LYS A 135 0.44 -11.91 -7.42
CA LYS A 135 0.71 -12.96 -6.41
C LYS A 135 -0.55 -13.73 -6.02
N ARG A 136 -1.71 -13.07 -5.97
CA ARG A 136 -3.01 -13.69 -5.68
C ARG A 136 -3.46 -14.66 -6.78
N SER A 137 -3.03 -14.45 -8.02
CA SER A 137 -3.33 -15.35 -9.15
C SER A 137 -2.55 -16.67 -9.09
N PHE A 138 -1.52 -16.79 -8.24
CA PHE A 138 -0.83 -18.06 -8.03
C PHE A 138 -1.64 -18.97 -7.08
N PRO A 139 -1.60 -20.30 -7.30
CA PRO A 139 -2.16 -21.27 -6.37
C PRO A 139 -1.70 -21.04 -4.92
N PRO A 140 -2.58 -21.16 -3.89
CA PRO A 140 -2.23 -20.89 -2.49
C PRO A 140 -1.10 -21.75 -1.91
N ASN A 141 -0.82 -22.91 -2.52
CA ASN A 141 0.29 -23.78 -2.15
C ASN A 141 1.66 -23.24 -2.61
N ILE A 142 1.70 -22.27 -3.53
CA ILE A 142 2.92 -21.57 -3.94
C ILE A 142 3.17 -20.42 -2.96
N LYS A 143 3.96 -20.75 -1.94
CA LYS A 143 4.35 -19.82 -0.87
C LYS A 143 5.63 -19.08 -1.23
N LEU A 144 5.72 -17.83 -0.76
CA LEU A 144 6.97 -17.10 -0.77
C LEU A 144 7.89 -17.64 0.32
N THR A 145 9.20 -17.60 0.08
CA THR A 145 10.17 -17.86 1.15
C THR A 145 10.09 -16.75 2.21
N ASP A 146 10.50 -17.05 3.45
CA ASP A 146 10.51 -16.04 4.52
C ASP A 146 11.38 -14.84 4.12
N LYS A 147 12.49 -15.07 3.42
CA LYS A 147 13.33 -13.99 2.90
C LYS A 147 12.61 -13.11 1.87
N ALA A 148 11.82 -13.69 0.98
CA ALA A 148 11.01 -12.92 0.04
C ALA A 148 9.93 -12.09 0.76
N LYS A 149 9.32 -12.63 1.83
CA LYS A 149 8.37 -11.89 2.67
C LYS A 149 9.03 -10.72 3.41
N GLU A 150 10.22 -10.93 3.98
CA GLU A 150 11.01 -9.85 4.60
C GLU A 150 11.33 -8.74 3.59
N MET A 151 11.73 -9.10 2.37
CA MET A 151 12.01 -8.14 1.29
C MET A 151 10.74 -7.38 0.88
N PHE A 152 9.60 -8.07 0.73
CA PHE A 152 8.31 -7.43 0.46
C PHE A 152 7.97 -6.40 1.54
N PHE A 153 8.08 -6.80 2.81
CA PHE A 153 7.72 -5.96 3.93
C PHE A 153 8.63 -4.72 4.01
N MET A 154 9.94 -4.91 3.87
CA MET A 154 10.91 -3.82 3.89
C MET A 154 10.62 -2.80 2.79
N VAL A 155 10.45 -3.23 1.55
CA VAL A 155 10.17 -2.33 0.42
C VAL A 155 8.81 -1.64 0.57
N SER A 156 7.78 -2.38 0.99
CA SER A 156 6.40 -1.88 1.03
C SER A 156 6.12 -0.99 2.24
N TYR A 157 6.73 -1.25 3.39
CA TYR A 157 6.33 -0.61 4.65
C TYR A 157 7.49 0.02 5.43
N ASN A 158 8.74 -0.28 5.10
CA ASN A 158 9.91 0.30 5.75
C ASN A 158 10.88 0.93 4.74
N ILE A 159 10.43 2.00 4.11
CA ILE A 159 11.15 2.68 3.03
C ILE A 159 12.52 3.20 3.48
N ASP A 160 12.65 3.62 4.75
CA ASP A 160 13.92 4.06 5.33
C ASP A 160 14.90 2.89 5.45
N LYS A 161 14.43 1.71 5.87
CA LYS A 161 15.27 0.52 5.92
C LYS A 161 15.64 0.03 4.52
N PHE A 162 14.72 0.13 3.56
CA PHE A 162 15.02 -0.20 2.18
C PHE A 162 16.09 0.73 1.60
N ARG A 163 16.02 2.03 1.89
CA ARG A 163 17.04 3.02 1.54
C ARG A 163 18.42 2.62 2.07
N GLN A 164 18.50 2.30 3.36
CA GLN A 164 19.74 1.79 3.97
C GLN A 164 20.21 0.51 3.27
N PHE A 165 19.31 -0.43 3.00
CA PHE A 165 19.66 -1.68 2.31
C PHE A 165 20.25 -1.43 0.92
N VAL A 166 19.72 -0.48 0.15
CA VAL A 166 20.25 -0.14 -1.18
C VAL A 166 21.63 0.49 -1.09
N PHE A 167 21.84 1.45 -0.19
CA PHE A 167 23.06 2.28 -0.20
C PHE A 167 24.16 1.84 0.77
N GLU A 168 23.84 1.07 1.79
CA GLU A 168 24.75 0.68 2.88
C GLU A 168 25.07 -0.82 2.89
N SER A 169 24.59 -1.57 1.88
CA SER A 169 24.91 -2.99 1.70
C SER A 169 25.58 -3.26 0.34
N THR A 170 25.87 -4.53 0.05
CA THR A 170 26.40 -4.97 -1.26
C THR A 170 25.38 -4.91 -2.40
N PHE A 171 24.22 -4.27 -2.20
CA PHE A 171 23.14 -4.21 -3.19
C PHE A 171 23.61 -3.59 -4.52
N LEU A 172 24.20 -2.39 -4.49
CA LEU A 172 24.67 -1.69 -5.70
C LEU A 172 25.90 -2.35 -6.36
N GLU A 173 26.60 -3.24 -5.64
CA GLU A 173 27.67 -4.06 -6.22
C GLU A 173 27.10 -5.22 -7.05
N ARG A 174 25.91 -5.71 -6.69
CA ARG A 174 25.25 -6.87 -7.30
C ARG A 174 24.24 -6.48 -8.37
N PHE A 175 23.60 -5.32 -8.21
CA PHE A 175 22.60 -4.78 -9.12
C PHE A 175 23.12 -3.51 -9.77
N ALA A 176 23.31 -3.55 -11.10
CA ALA A 176 23.78 -2.41 -11.86
C ALA A 176 22.69 -1.33 -11.94
N VAL A 177 22.80 -0.31 -11.09
CA VAL A 177 21.91 0.87 -11.08
C VAL A 177 22.70 2.09 -11.55
N THR A 178 22.18 2.82 -12.53
CA THR A 178 22.89 3.99 -13.07
C THR A 178 23.02 5.10 -12.01
N PRO A 179 24.08 5.93 -12.05
CA PRO A 179 24.25 7.04 -11.11
C PRO A 179 23.05 8.00 -11.08
N GLN A 180 22.38 8.20 -12.21
CA GLN A 180 21.19 9.06 -12.31
C GLN A 180 20.00 8.47 -11.52
N ILE A 181 19.81 7.15 -11.55
CA ILE A 181 18.75 6.49 -10.77
C ILE A 181 19.15 6.52 -9.29
N GLN A 182 20.40 6.21 -8.96
CA GLN A 182 20.91 6.25 -7.59
C GLN A 182 20.64 7.61 -6.92
N GLU A 183 20.91 8.71 -7.62
CA GLU A 183 20.68 10.05 -7.07
C GLU A 183 19.19 10.31 -6.78
N LYS A 184 18.29 9.94 -7.71
CA LYS A 184 16.84 10.07 -7.50
C LYS A 184 16.36 9.24 -6.32
N ILE A 185 16.65 7.93 -6.35
CA ILE A 185 16.14 7.01 -5.33
C ILE A 185 16.80 7.25 -3.99
N LYS A 186 17.85 8.07 -3.86
CA LYS A 186 18.48 8.44 -2.58
C LYS A 186 17.68 9.51 -1.83
N HIS A 187 17.00 10.40 -2.56
CA HIS A 187 16.37 11.60 -2.01
C HIS A 187 14.85 11.65 -2.18
N ASP A 188 14.27 10.74 -2.95
CA ASP A 188 12.83 10.66 -3.18
C ASP A 188 12.30 9.27 -2.74
N ASP A 189 11.38 9.27 -1.77
CA ASP A 189 10.75 8.06 -1.23
C ASP A 189 9.82 7.39 -2.26
N ILE A 190 9.18 8.16 -3.15
CA ILE A 190 8.28 7.63 -4.19
C ILE A 190 9.12 6.96 -5.28
N GLU A 191 10.21 7.60 -5.72
CA GLU A 191 11.13 6.99 -6.68
C GLU A 191 11.79 5.74 -6.10
N LEU A 192 12.17 5.76 -4.81
CA LEU A 192 12.70 4.57 -4.14
C LEU A 192 11.66 3.45 -4.05
N LEU A 193 10.41 3.77 -3.72
CA LEU A 193 9.33 2.78 -3.68
C LEU A 193 9.15 2.15 -5.06
N ASN A 194 9.03 2.95 -6.11
CA ASN A 194 8.88 2.46 -7.49
C ASN A 194 10.04 1.54 -7.90
N PHE A 195 11.28 1.95 -7.58
CA PHE A 195 12.48 1.12 -7.80
C PHE A 195 12.38 -0.22 -7.05
N GLY A 196 12.01 -0.19 -5.77
CA GLY A 196 11.89 -1.39 -4.94
C GLY A 196 10.80 -2.35 -5.42
N ILE A 197 9.64 -1.83 -5.84
CA ILE A 197 8.57 -2.68 -6.37
C ILE A 197 8.98 -3.36 -7.67
N ASN A 198 9.67 -2.66 -8.56
CA ASN A 198 10.20 -3.27 -9.79
C ASN A 198 11.23 -4.35 -9.46
N TRP A 199 12.14 -4.08 -8.53
CA TRP A 199 13.09 -5.08 -8.05
C TRP A 199 12.39 -6.31 -7.43
N LEU A 200 11.32 -6.13 -6.66
CA LEU A 200 10.52 -7.25 -6.13
C LEU A 200 9.81 -8.05 -7.22
N LYS A 201 9.32 -7.40 -8.28
CA LYS A 201 8.69 -8.09 -9.41
C LYS A 201 9.67 -9.07 -10.04
N ASP A 202 10.94 -8.67 -10.22
CA ASP A 202 11.99 -9.52 -10.78
C ASP A 202 12.34 -10.71 -9.86
N ILE A 203 12.30 -10.52 -8.54
CA ILE A 203 12.56 -11.59 -7.56
C ILE A 203 11.38 -12.56 -7.49
N PHE A 204 10.14 -12.04 -7.49
CA PHE A 204 8.95 -12.84 -7.23
C PHE A 204 8.44 -13.55 -8.47
N PHE A 205 8.65 -12.96 -9.64
CA PHE A 205 8.15 -13.49 -10.89
C PHE A 205 9.28 -13.51 -11.91
N LYS A 206 9.59 -14.69 -12.44
CA LYS A 206 10.39 -14.77 -13.67
C LYS A 206 9.61 -14.18 -14.85
N GLU A 207 10.28 -13.88 -15.96
CA GLU A 207 9.69 -13.42 -17.24
C GLU A 207 8.83 -14.51 -17.93
N THR A 208 7.99 -15.24 -17.20
CA THR A 208 7.16 -16.33 -17.72
C THR A 208 5.74 -16.16 -17.18
N PRO A 209 4.69 -16.49 -17.92
CA PRO A 209 3.32 -16.39 -17.42
C PRO A 209 3.10 -17.22 -16.14
N PRO A 210 2.24 -16.78 -15.19
CA PRO A 210 1.97 -17.50 -13.95
C PRO A 210 1.59 -18.98 -14.16
N GLU A 211 0.82 -19.28 -15.21
CA GLU A 211 0.41 -20.65 -15.57
C GLU A 211 1.59 -21.59 -15.91
N ASP A 212 2.70 -21.05 -16.41
CA ASP A 212 3.89 -21.82 -16.77
C ASP A 212 4.86 -21.97 -15.60
N GLN A 213 4.83 -21.02 -14.65
CA GLN A 213 5.62 -21.08 -13.42
C GLN A 213 5.03 -22.04 -12.39
N ALA A 214 3.69 -22.17 -12.35
CA ALA A 214 2.99 -23.06 -11.43
C ALA A 214 3.09 -24.56 -11.80
N ARG A 215 3.65 -24.90 -12.97
CA ARG A 215 3.77 -26.27 -13.50
C ARG A 215 5.11 -26.96 -13.21
N ARG A 216 6.00 -26.33 -12.45
CA ARG A 216 7.31 -26.87 -12.03
C ARG A 216 7.37 -26.99 -10.51
#